data_AF-A0A6H1RAA4-F1
#
_entry.id   AF-A0A6H1RAA4-F1
#
_cell.length_a   1.000
_cell.length_b   1.000
_cell.length_c   1.000
_cell.angle_alpha   90.00
_cell.angle_beta   90.00
_cell.angle_gamma   90.00
#
_symmetry.space_group_name_H-M   'P 1'
#
loop_
_entity.id
_entity.type
_entity.pdbx_description
1 polymer ?
#
loop_
_entity_poly.entity_id
_entity_poly.type
_entity_poly.pdbx_seq_one_letter_code
_entity_poly.pdbx_strand_id
1 'polypeptide(L)' 'MAELIRVRHGVVLSLRTVGDYLRCWGVSPQRPIRRAYERDPEAVCWWLEEDYPATVRSR' A
#
# COMPACT_ATOMS: atom_id res chain seq x y z
N MET A 1 2.55 3.29 7.41
CA MET A 1 3.21 2.71 8.61
C MET A 1 2.77 3.38 9.90
N ALA A 2 2.89 4.70 10.06
CA ALA A 2 2.40 5.40 11.27
C ALA A 2 0.95 5.02 11.63
N GLU A 3 0.07 5.02 10.62
CA GLU A 3 -1.32 4.62 10.79
C GLU A 3 -1.51 3.15 11.18
N LEU A 4 -0.72 2.25 10.59
CA LEU A 4 -0.75 0.82 10.92
C LEU A 4 -0.34 0.57 12.38
N ILE A 5 0.68 1.28 12.86
CA ILE A 5 1.15 1.21 14.24
C ILE A 5 0.05 1.70 15.19
N ARG A 6 -0.63 2.79 14.85
CA ARG A 6 -1.76 3.32 15.62
C ARG A 6 -2.90 2.30 15.73
N VAL A 7 -3.31 1.71 14.61
CA VAL A 7 -4.42 0.74 14.58
C VAL A 7 -4.07 -0.55 15.33
N ARG A 8 -2.85 -1.05 15.18
CA ARG A 8 -2.45 -2.37 15.73
C ARG A 8 -1.97 -2.31 17.17
N HIS A 9 -1.40 -1.19 17.60
CA HIS A 9 -0.75 -1.04 18.90
C HIS A 9 -1.31 0.11 19.75
N GLY A 10 -2.20 0.93 19.23
CA GLY A 10 -2.77 2.08 19.95
C GLY A 10 -1.78 3.22 20.20
N VAL A 11 -0.57 3.14 19.66
CA VAL A 11 0.50 4.13 19.86
C VAL A 11 0.51 5.12 18.70
N VAL A 12 0.52 6.41 19.02
CA VAL A 12 0.69 7.49 18.04
C VAL A 12 2.16 7.87 17.97
N LEU A 13 2.79 7.68 16.81
CA LEU A 13 4.16 8.10 16.54
C LEU A 13 4.17 9.23 15.52
N SER A 14 5.09 10.18 15.70
CA SER A 14 5.34 11.21 14.69
C SER A 14 5.88 10.59 13.40
N LEU A 15 5.59 11.20 12.26
CA LEU A 15 6.14 10.75 10.97
C LEU A 15 7.67 10.72 10.96
N ARG A 16 8.31 11.64 11.69
CA ARG A 16 9.77 11.70 11.83
C ARG A 16 10.30 10.47 12.56
N THR A 17 9.73 10.14 13.72
CA THR A 17 10.10 8.95 14.51
C THR A 17 9.93 7.67 13.71
N VAL A 18 8.84 7.54 12.96
CA VAL A 18 8.61 6.40 12.06
C VAL A 18 9.68 6.35 10.97
N GLY A 19 10.03 7.50 10.37
CA GLY A 19 11.09 7.59 9.37
C GLY A 19 12.48 7.21 9.92
N ASP A 20 12.79 7.60 11.16
CA ASP A 20 14.05 7.26 11.83
C ASP A 20 14.14 5.75 12.09
N TYR A 21 13.06 5.12 12.57
CA TYR A 21 13.02 3.66 12.74
C TYR A 21 13.16 2.91 11.42
N LEU A 22 12.44 3.34 10.38
CA LEU A 22 12.54 2.71 9.07
C LEU A 22 13.97 2.79 8.53
N ARG A 23 14.65 3.92 8.70
CA ARG A 23 16.06 4.08 8.32
C ARG A 23 16.97 3.15 9.10
N CYS A 24 16.81 3.07 10.42
CA CYS A 24 17.59 2.16 11.28
C CYS A 24 17.39 0.69 10.92
N TRP A 25 16.20 0.31 10.45
CA TRP A 25 15.91 -1.04 9.97
C TRP A 25 16.30 -1.30 8.51
N GLY A 26 16.98 -0.34 7.85
CA GLY A 26 17.39 -0.48 6.45
C GLY A 26 16.23 -0.40 5.44
N VAL A 27 15.06 0.04 5.88
CA VAL A 27 13.89 0.23 5.02
C VAL A 27 14.00 1.59 4.33
N SER A 28 14.39 1.56 3.06
CA SER A 28 14.33 2.74 2.19
C SER A 28 12.96 2.83 1.52
N PRO A 29 12.36 4.03 1.37
CA PRO A 29 11.24 4.22 0.47
C PRO A 29 11.66 3.83 -0.95
N GLN A 30 11.29 2.62 -1.36
CA GLN A 30 11.42 2.21 -2.75
C GLN A 30 10.56 3.16 -3.58
N ARG A 31 11.17 3.93 -4.49
CA ARG A 31 10.39 4.62 -5.51
C ARG A 31 9.62 3.54 -6.27
N PRO A 32 8.29 3.61 -6.37
CA PRO A 32 7.59 2.71 -7.26
C PRO A 32 8.24 2.88 -8.64
N ILE A 33 8.79 1.79 -9.16
CA ILE A 33 9.31 1.73 -10.52
C ILE A 33 8.19 2.29 -11.39
N ARG A 34 8.50 3.31 -12.19
CA ARG A 34 7.59 4.07 -13.07
C ARG A 34 6.30 3.29 -13.35
N ARG A 35 5.13 3.89 -13.06
CA ARG A 35 3.85 3.36 -13.54
C ARG A 35 4.01 3.00 -15.02
N ALA A 36 3.75 1.76 -15.39
CA ALA A 36 3.82 1.34 -16.78
C ALA A 36 2.85 2.23 -17.59
N TYR A 37 3.37 2.89 -18.62
CA TYR A 37 2.56 3.74 -19.51
C TYR A 37 1.51 2.91 -20.28
N GLU A 38 1.72 1.60 -20.40
CA GLU A 38 0.83 0.62 -21.03
C GLU A 38 -0.39 0.23 -20.18
N ARG A 39 -0.54 0.82 -18.98
CA ARG A 39 -1.68 0.51 -18.12
C ARG A 39 -2.94 1.14 -18.72
N ASP A 40 -3.84 0.30 -19.22
CA ASP A 40 -5.19 0.70 -19.59
C ASP A 40 -6.03 0.89 -18.31
N PRO A 41 -6.35 2.16 -17.94
CA PRO A 41 -7.11 2.43 -16.73
C PRO A 41 -8.56 1.92 -16.82
N GLU A 42 -9.14 1.80 -18.02
CA GLU A 42 -10.51 1.31 -18.20
C GLU A 42 -10.57 -0.20 -17.97
N ALA A 43 -9.63 -0.97 -18.55
CA ALA A 43 -9.53 -2.41 -18.32
C ALA A 43 -9.30 -2.74 -16.84
N VAL A 44 -8.52 -1.91 -16.13
CA VAL A 44 -8.29 -2.08 -14.68
C VAL A 44 -9.57 -1.78 -13.88
N CYS A 45 -10.34 -0.75 -14.24
CA CYS A 45 -11.61 -0.47 -13.59
C CYS A 45 -12.61 -1.60 -13.80
N TRP A 46 -12.75 -2.09 -15.04
CA TRP A 46 -13.66 -3.18 -15.37
C TRP A 46 -13.33 -4.46 -14.59
N TRP A 47 -12.05 -4.82 -14.51
CA TRP A 47 -11.61 -5.97 -13.71
C TRP A 47 -11.90 -5.80 -12.21
N LEU A 48 -11.76 -4.59 -11.67
CA LEU A 48 -12.05 -4.30 -10.25
C LEU A 48 -13.55 -4.41 -9.92
N GLU A 49 -14.41 -4.08 -10.87
CA GLU A 49 -15.87 -4.09 -10.67
C GLU A 49 -16.47 -5.47 -10.90
N GLU A 50 -16.00 -6.22 -11.89
CA GLU A 50 -16.64 -7.46 -12.32
C GLU A 50 -15.89 -8.71 -11.84
N ASP A 51 -14.60 -8.81 -12.19
CA ASP A 51 -13.81 -10.03 -12.00
C ASP A 51 -13.27 -10.20 -10.56
N TYR A 52 -12.85 -9.10 -9.95
CA TYR A 52 -12.29 -9.14 -8.60
C TYR A 52 -13.33 -9.57 -7.54
N PRO A 53 -14.57 -9.03 -7.53
CA PRO A 53 -15.58 -9.47 -6.59
C PRO A 53 -16.03 -10.92 -6.79
N ALA A 54 -15.97 -11.43 -8.02
CA ALA A 54 -16.22 -12.85 -8.31
C ALA A 54 -15.12 -13.74 -7.70
N THR A 55 -13.87 -13.31 -7.74
CA THR A 55 -12.72 -14.05 -7.18
C THR A 55 -12.72 -14.05 -5.65
N VAL A 56 -13.07 -12.93 -5.01
CA VAL A 56 -13.14 -12.83 -3.54
C VAL A 56 -14.32 -13.60 -2.95
N ARG A 57 -15.45 -13.69 -3.67
CA ARG A 57 -16.63 -14.45 -3.22
C ARG A 57 -16.47 -15.98 -3.27
N SER A 58 -15.43 -16.47 -3.95
CA SER A 58 -15.12 -17.90 -4.06
C SER A 58 -14.26 -18.44 -2.90
N ARG A 59 -13.93 -17.63 -1.89
CA ARG A 59 -13.02 -18.02 -0.79
C ARG A 59 -13.66 -17.91 0.58
#